data_AF-A0A821JM25-F1
#
_entry.id   AF-A0A821JM25-F1
#
_cell.length_a   1.000
_cell.length_b   1.000
_cell.length_c   1.000
_cell.angle_alpha   90.00
_cell.angle_beta   90.00
_cell.angle_gamma   90.00
#
_symmetry.space_group_name_H-M   'P 1'
#
loop_
_entity.id
_entity.type
_entity.pdbx_description
1 polymer ?
#
loop_
_entity_poly.entity_id
_entity_poly.type
_entity_poly.pdbx_seq_one_letter_code
_entity_poly.pdbx_strand_id
1 'polypeptide(L)'
;MNNDDDDDNYPGKLLHQAALYLNVDLLKDLLTGDEINNIDATDRFGCTPLHTACISAAQATIQNDTRVLDSSLEFIMVLIDHGADLNVQTGEHYDYK
;
A
#
# COMPACT_ATOMS: atom_id res chain seq x y z
N MET A 1 -29.86 12.44 0.36
CA MET A 1 -28.46 12.82 0.67
C MET A 1 -27.60 11.79 -0.02
N ASN A 2 -26.58 12.27 -0.71
CA ASN A 2 -25.89 11.56 -1.80
C ASN A 2 -25.17 10.31 -1.29
N ASN A 3 -25.17 9.27 -2.12
CA ASN A 3 -24.42 8.04 -1.93
C ASN A 3 -22.93 8.36 -2.11
N ASP A 4 -22.20 8.55 -1.00
CA ASP A 4 -20.73 8.70 -0.98
C ASP A 4 -20.02 7.33 -0.92
N ASP A 5 -20.68 6.25 -1.37
CA ASP A 5 -20.17 4.87 -1.30
C ASP A 5 -19.29 4.46 -2.51
N ASP A 6 -18.97 5.39 -3.43
CA ASP A 6 -18.13 5.12 -4.62
C ASP A 6 -16.63 5.45 -4.41
N ASP A 7 -16.21 5.97 -3.25
CA ASP A 7 -14.80 6.31 -2.95
C ASP A 7 -13.90 5.07 -2.75
N ASP A 8 -14.52 3.89 -2.69
CA ASP A 8 -13.86 2.67 -2.28
C ASP A 8 -13.40 1.81 -3.47
N ASN A 9 -13.66 2.20 -4.72
CA ASN A 9 -13.30 1.42 -5.91
C ASN A 9 -12.31 2.17 -6.82
N TYR A 10 -11.04 2.15 -6.43
CA TYR A 10 -9.93 2.74 -7.19
C TYR A 10 -8.95 1.65 -7.70
N PRO A 11 -8.18 1.92 -8.77
CA PRO A 11 -7.17 0.99 -9.28
C PRO A 11 -6.16 0.62 -8.19
N GLY A 12 -5.75 -0.65 -8.11
CA GLY A 12 -4.79 -1.10 -7.11
C GLY A 12 -5.34 -1.18 -5.68
N LYS A 13 -6.67 -1.10 -5.49
CA LYS A 13 -7.31 -1.33 -4.18
C LYS A 13 -6.85 -2.65 -3.55
N LEU A 14 -6.75 -3.72 -4.34
CA LEU A 14 -6.34 -5.04 -3.83
C LEU A 14 -4.90 -5.02 -3.32
N LEU A 15 -4.01 -4.27 -3.97
CA LEU A 15 -2.64 -4.09 -3.50
C LEU A 15 -2.58 -3.30 -2.20
N HIS A 16 -3.41 -2.27 -2.04
CA HIS A 16 -3.54 -1.53 -0.77
C HIS A 16 -4.08 -2.42 0.36
N GLN A 17 -5.08 -3.25 0.07
CA GLN A 17 -5.62 -4.20 1.04
C GLN A 17 -4.56 -5.24 1.43
N ALA A 18 -3.82 -5.79 0.48
CA ALA A 18 -2.70 -6.69 0.76
C ALA A 18 -1.66 -6.01 1.67
N ALA A 19 -1.33 -4.74 1.41
CA ALA A 19 -0.39 -3.97 2.22
C ALA A 19 -0.93 -3.69 3.64
N LEU A 20 -2.20 -3.29 3.77
CA LEU A 20 -2.85 -3.01 5.06
C LEU A 20 -2.86 -4.24 5.97
N TYR A 21 -3.04 -5.43 5.41
CA TYR A 21 -3.04 -6.69 6.14
C TYR A 21 -1.66 -7.37 6.18
N LEU A 22 -0.63 -6.78 5.59
CA LEU A 22 0.71 -7.37 5.42
C LEU A 22 0.65 -8.81 4.85
N ASN A 23 -0.26 -9.03 3.91
CA ASN A 23 -0.46 -10.33 3.29
C ASN A 23 0.44 -10.48 2.07
N VAL A 24 1.69 -10.91 2.30
CA VAL A 24 2.71 -11.07 1.26
C VAL A 24 2.32 -12.12 0.22
N ASP A 25 1.64 -13.21 0.62
CA ASP A 25 1.22 -14.25 -0.32
C ASP A 25 0.17 -13.70 -1.30
N LEU A 26 -0.82 -12.97 -0.78
CA LEU A 26 -1.79 -12.27 -1.63
C LEU A 26 -1.12 -11.25 -2.54
N LEU A 27 -0.15 -10.47 -2.04
CA LEU A 27 0.61 -9.54 -2.88
C LEU A 27 1.26 -10.27 -4.05
N LYS A 28 1.98 -11.36 -3.79
CA LYS A 28 2.64 -12.15 -4.84
C LYS A 28 1.63 -12.66 -5.86
N ASP A 29 0.50 -13.21 -5.42
CA ASP A 29 -0.56 -13.67 -6.32
C ASP A 29 -1.11 -12.53 -7.20
N LEU A 30 -1.39 -11.35 -6.61
CA LEU A 30 -1.88 -10.19 -7.35
C LEU A 30 -0.87 -9.71 -8.40
N LEU A 31 0.42 -9.66 -8.06
CA LEU A 31 1.49 -9.22 -8.97
C LEU A 31 1.77 -10.20 -10.11
N THR A 32 1.32 -11.47 -10.02
CA THR A 32 1.33 -12.38 -11.19
C THR A 32 0.20 -12.11 -12.19
N GLY A 33 -0.83 -11.37 -11.77
CA GLY A 33 -1.99 -11.00 -12.58
C GLY A 33 -1.92 -9.57 -13.10
N ASP A 34 -3.07 -9.01 -13.44
CA ASP A 34 -3.18 -7.67 -14.03
C ASP A 34 -2.94 -6.54 -13.02
N GLU A 35 -2.96 -6.83 -11.72
CA GLU A 35 -2.76 -5.82 -10.67
C GLU A 35 -1.34 -5.24 -10.67
N ILE A 36 -0.37 -5.91 -11.30
CA ILE A 36 0.96 -5.32 -11.55
C ILE A 36 0.89 -3.97 -12.28
N ASN A 37 -0.11 -3.77 -13.14
CA ASN A 37 -0.31 -2.50 -13.84
C ASN A 37 -0.77 -1.36 -12.91
N ASN A 38 -1.17 -1.68 -11.69
CA ASN A 38 -1.64 -0.77 -10.67
C ASN A 38 -0.66 -0.65 -9.49
N ILE A 39 0.60 -1.08 -9.65
CA ILE A 39 1.59 -1.13 -8.56
C ILE A 39 1.84 0.22 -7.87
N ASP A 40 1.77 1.31 -8.63
CA ASP A 40 1.89 2.69 -8.15
C ASP A 40 0.55 3.44 -8.12
N ALA A 41 -0.56 2.73 -8.28
CA ALA A 41 -1.87 3.36 -8.15
C ALA A 41 -2.01 3.95 -6.75
N THR A 42 -2.65 5.11 -6.65
CA THR A 42 -2.82 5.82 -5.39
C THR A 42 -4.24 5.73 -4.88
N ASP A 43 -4.40 5.62 -3.57
CA ASP A 43 -5.68 5.84 -2.90
C ASP A 43 -6.10 7.34 -2.94
N ARG A 44 -7.24 7.64 -2.33
CA ARG A 44 -7.79 9.01 -2.18
C ARG A 44 -6.86 10.01 -1.47
N PHE A 45 -5.84 9.54 -0.77
CA PHE A 45 -4.85 10.36 -0.07
C PHE A 45 -3.54 10.49 -0.87
N GLY A 46 -3.47 9.92 -2.08
CA GLY A 46 -2.23 9.86 -2.85
C GLY A 46 -1.24 8.83 -2.31
N CYS A 47 -1.65 7.94 -1.40
CA CYS A 47 -0.78 6.87 -0.91
C CYS A 47 -0.75 5.72 -1.92
N THR A 48 0.41 5.11 -2.12
CA THR A 48 0.58 3.86 -2.87
C THR A 48 0.58 2.66 -1.90
N PRO A 49 0.49 1.40 -2.38
CA PRO A 49 0.67 0.22 -1.53
C PRO A 49 2.02 0.22 -0.78
N LEU A 50 3.07 0.78 -1.40
CA LEU A 50 4.38 0.94 -0.78
C LEU A 50 4.35 1.89 0.42
N HIS A 51 3.58 2.99 0.36
CA HIS A 51 3.39 3.88 1.50
C HIS A 51 2.77 3.14 2.69
N THR A 52 1.72 2.36 2.45
CA THR A 52 1.06 1.57 3.50
C THR A 52 2.03 0.59 4.17
N ALA A 53 2.82 -0.15 3.38
CA ALA A 53 3.82 -1.09 3.91
C ALA A 53 4.92 -0.39 4.73
N CYS A 54 5.40 0.78 4.29
CA CYS A 54 6.37 1.60 5.02
C CYS A 54 5.81 2.12 6.36
N ILE A 55 4.54 2.55 6.40
CA ILE A 55 3.89 2.97 7.64
C ILE A 55 3.84 1.81 8.63
N SER A 56 3.46 0.60 8.19
CA SER A 56 3.44 -0.59 9.04
C SER A 56 4.84 -0.94 9.58
N ALA A 57 5.88 -0.87 8.74
CA ALA A 57 7.26 -1.11 9.17
C ALA A 57 7.74 -0.09 10.22
N ALA A 58 7.40 1.20 10.03
CA ALA A 58 7.72 2.25 11.00
C ALA A 58 7.01 2.01 12.35
N GLN A 59 5.73 1.64 12.32
CA GLN A 59 4.96 1.31 13.53
C GLN A 59 5.53 0.08 14.25
N ALA A 60 5.90 -0.97 13.52
CA ALA A 60 6.53 -2.17 14.08
C ALA A 60 7.86 -1.85 14.77
N THR A 61 8.66 -0.97 14.17
CA THR A 61 9.92 -0.49 14.76
C THR A 61 9.69 0.23 16.09
N ILE A 62 8.70 1.12 16.16
CA ILE A 62 8.34 1.86 17.38
C ILE A 62 7.86 0.90 18.49
N GLN A 63 7.13 -0.14 18.10
CA GLN A 63 6.58 -1.14 19.02
C GLN A 63 7.57 -2.26 19.36
N ASN A 64 8.74 -2.28 18.72
CA ASN A 64 9.73 -3.36 18.79
C ASN A 64 9.12 -4.74 18.46
N ASP A 65 8.19 -4.78 17.49
CA ASP A 65 7.57 -5.99 16.98
C ASP A 65 8.37 -6.53 15.78
N THR A 66 9.29 -7.45 16.05
CA THR A 66 10.15 -8.03 15.02
C THR A 66 9.37 -8.92 14.03
N ARG A 67 8.22 -9.47 14.43
CA ARG A 67 7.43 -10.35 13.54
C ARG A 67 6.78 -9.52 12.43
N VAL A 68 6.20 -8.38 12.78
CA VAL A 68 5.62 -7.44 11.82
C VAL A 68 6.72 -6.81 10.96
N LEU A 69 7.89 -6.54 11.54
CA LEU A 69 9.03 -5.99 10.80
C LEU A 69 9.48 -6.92 9.66
N ASP A 70 9.62 -8.23 9.92
CA ASP A 70 10.03 -9.19 8.88
C ASP A 70 9.03 -9.21 7.71
N SER A 71 7.72 -9.30 8.00
CA SER A 71 6.68 -9.33 6.97
C SER A 71 6.56 -8.01 6.19
N SER A 72 6.70 -6.87 6.87
CA SER A 72 6.65 -5.56 6.20
C SER A 72 7.88 -5.30 5.32
N LEU A 73 9.08 -5.72 5.74
CA LEU A 73 10.27 -5.66 4.90
C LEU A 73 10.15 -6.57 3.68
N GLU A 74 9.65 -7.79 3.83
CA GLU A 74 9.39 -8.68 2.69
C GLU A 74 8.37 -8.05 1.72
N PHE A 75 7.30 -7.46 2.24
CA PHE A 75 6.30 -6.77 1.41
C PHE A 75 6.91 -5.60 0.61
N ILE A 76 7.73 -4.77 1.27
CA ILE A 76 8.46 -3.66 0.64
C ILE A 76 9.41 -4.19 -0.44
N MET A 77 10.17 -5.25 -0.15
CA MET A 77 11.10 -5.86 -1.09
C MET A 77 10.37 -6.38 -2.33
N VAL A 78 9.26 -7.09 -2.15
CA VAL A 78 8.45 -7.60 -3.28
C VAL A 78 7.95 -6.45 -4.16
N LEU A 79 7.43 -5.36 -3.59
CA LEU A 79 6.98 -4.20 -4.38
C LEU A 79 8.14 -3.57 -5.17
N ILE A 80 9.29 -3.35 -4.54
CA ILE A 80 10.48 -2.76 -5.19
C ILE A 80 11.00 -3.66 -6.31
N ASP A 81 11.08 -4.96 -6.07
CA ASP A 81 11.55 -5.95 -7.06
C ASP A 81 10.63 -6.00 -8.30
N HIS A 82 9.36 -5.64 -8.14
CA HIS A 82 8.37 -5.56 -9.21
C HIS A 82 8.25 -4.15 -9.83
N GLY A 83 9.12 -3.22 -9.41
CA GLY A 83 9.27 -1.91 -10.05
C GLY A 83 8.40 -0.80 -9.46
N ALA A 84 7.87 -0.96 -8.23
CA ALA A 84 7.17 0.13 -7.54
C ALA A 84 8.07 1.36 -7.40
N ASP A 85 7.54 2.55 -7.72
CA ASP A 85 8.27 3.80 -7.58
C ASP A 85 8.27 4.28 -6.12
N LEU A 86 9.45 4.28 -5.52
CA LEU A 86 9.68 4.77 -4.15
C LEU A 86 9.57 6.30 -4.00
N ASN A 87 9.46 7.04 -5.10
CA ASN A 87 9.41 8.50 -5.09
C ASN A 87 8.00 9.06 -5.31
N VAL A 88 6.97 8.20 -5.40
CA VAL A 88 5.58 8.69 -5.46
C VAL A 88 5.32 9.52 -4.21
N GLN A 89 4.81 10.73 -4.40
CA GLN A 89 4.47 11.63 -3.29
C GLN A 89 3.03 11.37 -2.87
N THR A 90 2.79 11.38 -1.57
CA THR A 90 1.43 11.46 -1.04
C THR A 90 0.75 12.75 -1.52
N GLY A 91 -0.58 12.76 -1.57
CA GLY A 91 -1.32 13.97 -1.88
C GLY A 91 -1.09 15.04 -0.81
N GLU A 92 -0.28 16.05 -1.11
CA GLU A 92 -0.14 17.26 -0.31
C GLU A 92 -1.39 18.13 -0.46
N HIS A 93 -2.45 17.85 0.31
CA HIS A 93 -3.42 18.85 0.74
C HIS A 93 -4.25 18.37 1.94
N TYR A 94 -3.75 18.61 3.16
CA TYR A 94 -4.67 18.75 4.30
C TYR A 94 -5.42 20.07 4.11
N ASP A 95 -6.52 20.02 3.36
CA ASP A 95 -7.46 21.14 3.28
C ASP A 95 -8.17 21.26 4.65
N TYR A 96 -7.54 21.96 5.59
CA TYR A 96 -8.20 22.41 6.81
C TYR A 96 -9.26 23.45 6.41
N LYS A 97 -10.50 23.00 6.19
CA LYS A 97 -11.68 23.87 6.23
C LYS A 97 -12.17 24.05 7.66
#